data_AF-A0A7T5UNZ5-F1
#
_entry.id   AF-A0A7T5UNZ5-F1
#
_cell.length_a   1.000
_cell.length_b   1.000
_cell.length_c   1.000
_cell.angle_alpha   90.00
_cell.angle_beta   90.00
_cell.angle_gamma   90.00
#
_symmetry.space_group_name_H-M   'P 1'
#
loop_
_entity.id
_entity.type
_entity.pdbx_description
1 polymer ?
#
loop_
_entity_poly.entity_id
_entity_poly.type
_entity_poly.pdbx_seq_one_letter_code
_entity_poly.pdbx_strand_id
1 'polypeptide(L)'
;MVATFSGKLGFLNRQISIAFHKAFLMRARNVRNFDLSGVKLEKDEIVSLSKRKEYQFFLFVAIGYLLVHTYISGHYTINILNAPQSTDNQPSFVLYLLAVLQQLSGIWEYELIPVIAAFTISLVLFFLSLKNKRRVMRKGDLVGYATVTLFAVLLLYVVGSFTAVQYAKYLAYGNIDSISSKLNNSNDAKSLKIIADDKEVLDALKKASGMPKIIGNSDKLNETILLAVISDQSNRSSFYKQILLPSAISDKKVNLKTPSDVFLLPDGSLVIRELKKDTIESISPTLGRLMVRGYFDPKYIKEEPQILVMGRQEYLKFREDQINEQLAEIGKYITNAQSLINSTYANINEDKQKIESNKTGLSNSVTSKESDYNNCKTAGYTSYYFGTFYRYYTDSECDARRAQWDQIIAGFQKNITDWEQSLKIDQYNLGEYQKTKDLLVKYRDLVATQKDNAPGELGIFESPDKIKVVLESTSDKAIADYFAIVVHEYLHYSSYVSEERSLPQFFEEGLTEYYSRQIVTDQIKTETSIGYPTIVPIIKKIAQDLPKDELERIYFTKDEKTLIGLLNQKYGDSFYKDSEYYFQIIPFLSGPDALEIVNNILFKIGGPKLTEQDLYSSFSSFDSTSK
;
A
#
# COMPACT_ATOMS: atom_id res chain seq x y z
N MET A 1 28.73 -40.16 -15.30
CA MET A 1 28.87 -40.64 -13.91
C MET A 1 27.70 -41.53 -13.46
N VAL A 2 26.44 -41.17 -13.76
CA VAL A 2 25.24 -41.98 -13.43
C VAL A 2 25.16 -43.32 -14.20
N ALA A 3 25.50 -43.34 -15.49
CA ALA A 3 25.51 -44.58 -16.29
C ALA A 3 26.57 -45.60 -15.85
N THR A 4 27.72 -45.12 -15.37
CA THR A 4 28.82 -45.96 -14.87
C THR A 4 28.53 -46.54 -13.49
N PHE A 5 27.68 -45.86 -12.69
CA PHE A 5 27.24 -46.32 -11.38
C PHE A 5 26.07 -47.32 -11.48
N SER A 6 25.12 -47.12 -12.40
CA SER A 6 24.02 -48.08 -12.62
C SER A 6 24.52 -49.42 -13.18
N GLY A 7 25.53 -49.41 -14.05
CA GLY A 7 26.17 -50.63 -14.55
C GLY A 7 26.88 -51.42 -13.43
N LYS A 8 27.55 -50.73 -12.50
CA LYS A 8 28.21 -51.36 -11.34
C LYS A 8 27.21 -51.91 -10.33
N LEU A 9 26.07 -51.27 -10.14
CA LEU A 9 24.99 -51.76 -9.27
C LEU A 9 24.20 -52.92 -9.91
N GLY A 10 23.95 -52.88 -11.22
CA GLY A 10 23.39 -54.03 -11.94
C GLY A 10 24.30 -55.26 -11.85
N PHE A 11 25.61 -55.05 -11.94
CA PHE A 11 26.61 -56.09 -11.70
C PHE A 11 26.60 -56.59 -10.24
N LEU A 12 26.52 -55.69 -9.25
CA LEU A 12 26.44 -56.04 -7.84
C LEU A 12 25.16 -56.83 -7.52
N ASN A 13 24.02 -56.43 -8.09
CA ASN A 13 22.74 -57.11 -7.90
C ASN A 13 22.75 -58.50 -8.54
N ARG A 14 23.40 -58.64 -9.69
CA ARG A 14 23.64 -59.94 -10.34
C ARG A 14 24.58 -60.82 -9.52
N GLN A 15 25.65 -60.25 -8.94
CA GLN A 15 26.58 -60.96 -8.05
C GLN A 15 25.89 -61.41 -6.76
N ILE A 16 25.05 -60.55 -6.15
CA ILE A 16 24.26 -60.89 -4.97
C ILE A 16 23.27 -62.01 -5.32
N SER A 17 22.55 -61.92 -6.44
CA SER A 17 21.62 -62.97 -6.90
C SER A 17 22.33 -64.32 -7.13
N ILE A 18 23.50 -64.31 -7.78
CA ILE A 18 24.33 -65.50 -8.01
C ILE A 18 24.88 -66.07 -6.70
N ALA A 19 25.35 -65.21 -5.79
CA ALA A 19 25.83 -65.61 -4.48
C ALA A 19 24.69 -66.20 -3.64
N PHE A 20 23.49 -65.64 -3.72
CA PHE A 20 22.29 -66.12 -3.06
C PHE A 20 21.86 -67.49 -3.60
N HIS A 21 21.88 -67.67 -4.92
CA HIS A 21 21.57 -68.95 -5.57
C HIS A 21 22.61 -70.03 -5.23
N LYS A 22 23.90 -69.68 -5.21
CA LYS A 22 24.97 -70.58 -4.77
C LYS A 22 24.86 -70.95 -3.29
N ALA A 23 24.59 -69.99 -2.40
CA ALA A 23 24.41 -70.24 -0.98
C ALA A 23 23.19 -71.12 -0.71
N PHE A 24 22.09 -70.90 -1.45
CA PHE A 24 20.88 -71.73 -1.39
C PHE A 24 21.15 -73.18 -1.86
N LEU A 25 21.86 -73.35 -2.97
CA LEU A 25 22.23 -74.67 -3.49
C LEU A 25 23.26 -75.40 -2.61
N MET A 26 24.22 -74.70 -2.01
CA MET A 26 25.16 -75.29 -1.03
C MET A 26 24.43 -75.76 0.23
N ARG A 27 23.41 -75.02 0.68
CA ARG A 27 22.59 -75.40 1.84
C ARG A 27 21.69 -76.60 1.53
N ALA A 28 21.15 -76.69 0.30
CA ALA A 28 20.38 -77.84 -0.16
C ALA A 28 21.24 -79.12 -0.30
N ARG A 29 22.54 -78.99 -0.62
CA ARG A 29 23.49 -80.11 -0.66
C ARG A 29 23.99 -80.55 0.72
N ASN A 30 24.30 -79.62 1.64
CA ASN A 30 24.86 -79.97 2.95
C ASN A 30 23.84 -80.54 3.96
N VAL A 31 22.53 -80.40 3.73
CA VAL A 31 21.50 -80.97 4.62
C VAL A 31 21.27 -82.48 4.38
N ARG A 32 21.82 -83.07 3.30
CA ARG A 32 21.65 -84.52 3.04
C ARG A 32 22.71 -85.44 3.68
N ASN A 33 23.84 -84.92 4.18
CA ASN A 33 24.97 -85.75 4.65
C ASN A 33 25.49 -85.43 6.06
N PHE A 34 24.67 -84.88 6.96
CA PHE A 34 25.07 -84.72 8.36
C PHE A 34 24.54 -85.89 9.20
N ASP A 35 25.38 -86.90 9.40
CA ASP A 35 25.21 -87.92 10.42
C ASP A 35 25.44 -87.28 11.80
N LEU A 36 24.38 -87.23 12.62
CA LEU A 36 24.36 -86.64 13.95
C LEU A 36 24.33 -87.70 15.05
N SER A 37 24.99 -88.84 14.84
CA SER A 37 25.07 -89.92 15.82
C SER A 37 25.93 -89.63 17.08
N GLY A 38 26.53 -88.43 17.22
CA GLY A 38 27.52 -88.17 18.28
C GLY A 38 27.34 -86.98 19.22
N VAL A 39 26.36 -86.07 19.05
CA VAL A 39 26.29 -84.84 19.87
C VAL A 39 24.88 -84.59 20.42
N LYS A 40 24.69 -84.83 21.72
CA LYS A 40 23.54 -84.35 22.50
C LYS A 40 23.70 -82.84 22.74
N LEU A 41 23.30 -82.03 21.76
CA LEU A 41 22.93 -80.65 22.04
C LEU A 41 21.49 -80.65 22.58
N GLU A 42 21.25 -79.98 23.69
CA GLU A 42 19.91 -79.83 24.25
C GLU A 42 18.98 -79.25 23.20
N LYS A 43 17.81 -79.88 23.06
CA LYS A 43 16.81 -79.58 22.03
C LYS A 43 16.42 -78.09 21.98
N ASP A 44 16.56 -77.40 23.11
CA ASP A 44 16.20 -75.99 23.26
C ASP A 44 17.25 -75.03 22.66
N GLU A 45 18.54 -75.40 22.64
CA GLU A 45 19.59 -74.59 21.99
C GLU A 45 19.50 -74.63 20.46
N ILE A 46 19.19 -75.79 19.88
CA ILE A 46 19.00 -75.92 18.42
C ILE A 46 17.77 -75.14 17.96
N VAL A 47 16.68 -75.17 18.73
CA VAL A 47 15.46 -74.39 18.45
C VAL A 47 15.70 -72.89 18.61
N SER A 48 16.51 -72.46 19.60
CA SER A 48 16.85 -71.03 19.77
C SER A 48 17.76 -70.51 18.65
N LEU A 49 18.76 -71.30 18.21
CA LEU A 49 19.64 -70.99 17.09
C LEU A 49 18.91 -70.99 15.75
N SER A 50 17.98 -71.93 15.54
CA SER A 50 17.10 -71.97 14.36
C SER A 50 16.22 -70.73 14.31
N LYS A 51 15.54 -70.38 15.41
CA LYS A 51 14.71 -69.17 15.51
C LYS A 51 15.56 -67.91 15.29
N ARG A 52 16.76 -67.79 15.89
CA ARG A 52 17.66 -66.65 15.67
C ARG A 52 18.06 -66.50 14.21
N LYS A 53 18.38 -67.59 13.52
CA LYS A 53 18.75 -67.58 12.10
C LYS A 53 17.56 -67.27 11.18
N GLU A 54 16.35 -67.71 11.53
CA GLU A 54 15.12 -67.33 10.85
C GLU A 54 14.82 -65.84 11.03
N TYR A 55 14.90 -65.31 12.26
CA TYR A 55 14.74 -63.87 12.53
C TYR A 55 15.77 -63.02 11.80
N GLN A 56 17.04 -63.44 11.77
CA GLN A 56 18.09 -62.75 11.01
C GLN A 56 17.82 -62.79 9.50
N PHE A 57 17.33 -63.91 8.97
CA PHE A 57 16.96 -64.00 7.56
C PHE A 57 15.77 -63.09 7.22
N PHE A 58 14.72 -63.10 8.04
CA PHE A 58 13.57 -62.19 7.87
C PHE A 58 13.99 -60.72 7.97
N LEU A 59 14.86 -60.37 8.92
CA LEU A 59 15.40 -59.03 9.04
C LEU A 59 16.21 -58.64 7.79
N PHE A 60 17.03 -59.53 7.25
CA PHE A 60 17.83 -59.27 6.05
C PHE A 60 16.95 -59.09 4.81
N VAL A 61 15.91 -59.91 4.65
CA VAL A 61 14.92 -59.78 3.57
C VAL A 61 14.11 -58.49 3.74
N ALA A 62 13.70 -58.15 4.96
CA ALA A 62 12.99 -56.91 5.26
C ALA A 62 13.86 -55.68 4.95
N ILE A 63 15.13 -55.66 5.36
CA ILE A 63 16.09 -54.58 5.03
C ILE A 63 16.31 -54.51 3.52
N GLY A 64 16.53 -55.65 2.85
CA GLY A 64 16.71 -55.69 1.40
C GLY A 64 15.49 -55.17 0.65
N TYR A 65 14.28 -55.56 1.07
CA TYR A 65 13.03 -55.02 0.56
C TYR A 65 12.92 -53.52 0.81
N LEU A 66 13.21 -53.04 2.03
CA LEU A 66 13.16 -51.63 2.38
C LEU A 66 14.12 -50.80 1.53
N LEU A 67 15.34 -51.29 1.29
CA LEU A 67 16.34 -50.62 0.46
C LEU A 67 15.92 -50.58 -1.02
N VAL A 68 15.44 -51.71 -1.56
CA VAL A 68 14.98 -51.80 -2.95
C VAL A 68 13.73 -50.96 -3.16
N HIS A 69 12.75 -51.04 -2.27
CA HIS A 69 11.52 -50.27 -2.30
C HIS A 69 11.79 -48.77 -2.12
N THR A 70 12.68 -48.38 -1.19
CA THR A 70 13.09 -46.97 -1.05
C THR A 70 13.81 -46.47 -2.30
N TYR A 71 14.63 -47.31 -2.95
CA TYR A 71 15.30 -46.95 -4.20
C TYR A 71 14.33 -46.84 -5.38
N ILE A 72 13.44 -47.82 -5.57
CA ILE A 72 12.45 -47.84 -6.65
C ILE A 72 11.43 -46.74 -6.44
N SER A 73 10.83 -46.67 -5.25
CA SER A 73 9.91 -45.58 -4.89
C SER A 73 10.61 -44.25 -5.00
N GLY A 74 11.84 -44.07 -4.51
CA GLY A 74 12.61 -42.84 -4.70
C GLY A 74 12.77 -42.49 -6.18
N HIS A 75 13.20 -43.43 -7.01
CA HIS A 75 13.44 -43.20 -8.44
C HIS A 75 12.16 -42.87 -9.22
N TYR A 76 11.04 -43.55 -8.91
CA TYR A 76 9.73 -43.27 -9.51
C TYR A 76 9.09 -41.99 -8.98
N THR A 77 9.15 -41.76 -7.67
CA THR A 77 8.70 -40.49 -7.07
C THR A 77 9.46 -39.33 -7.72
N ILE A 78 10.78 -39.44 -7.89
CA ILE A 78 11.58 -38.44 -8.62
C ILE A 78 11.07 -38.24 -10.05
N ASN A 79 10.80 -39.32 -10.79
CA ASN A 79 10.32 -39.22 -12.17
C ASN A 79 8.92 -38.60 -12.28
N ILE A 80 8.02 -38.88 -11.34
CA ILE A 80 6.68 -38.28 -11.26
C ILE A 80 6.77 -36.82 -10.80
N LEU A 81 7.65 -36.50 -9.85
CA LEU A 81 7.94 -35.13 -9.45
C LEU A 81 8.61 -34.32 -10.57
N ASN A 82 9.26 -35.00 -11.52
CA ASN A 82 9.89 -34.46 -12.73
C ASN A 82 8.97 -34.44 -13.95
N ALA A 83 7.83 -35.12 -13.91
CA ALA A 83 6.95 -35.18 -15.05
C ALA A 83 6.28 -33.81 -15.24
N PRO A 84 6.43 -33.17 -16.42
CA PRO A 84 5.70 -31.95 -16.72
C PRO A 84 4.20 -32.27 -16.72
N GLN A 85 3.40 -31.53 -15.94
CA GLN A 85 1.95 -31.69 -15.98
C GLN A 85 1.34 -30.92 -17.15
N SER A 86 0.29 -31.51 -17.72
CA SER A 86 -0.68 -30.80 -18.56
C SER A 86 -1.41 -29.75 -17.73
N THR A 87 -1.81 -28.67 -18.38
CA THR A 87 -2.28 -27.38 -17.85
C THR A 87 -3.61 -27.37 -17.08
N ASP A 88 -4.10 -28.51 -16.60
CA ASP A 88 -5.45 -28.59 -16.00
C ASP A 88 -5.44 -28.27 -14.50
N ASN A 89 -6.28 -27.29 -14.12
CA ASN A 89 -6.56 -26.81 -12.76
C ASN A 89 -7.26 -27.87 -11.87
N GLN A 90 -6.67 -29.06 -11.71
CA GLN A 90 -7.19 -30.03 -10.76
C GLN A 90 -6.80 -29.69 -9.31
N PRO A 91 -7.67 -29.96 -8.32
CA PRO A 91 -7.36 -29.76 -6.91
C PRO A 91 -6.10 -30.52 -6.50
N SER A 92 -5.25 -29.90 -5.70
CA SER A 92 -3.94 -30.44 -5.27
C SER A 92 -4.03 -31.81 -4.58
N PHE A 93 -5.13 -32.13 -3.91
CA PHE A 93 -5.39 -33.46 -3.36
C PHE A 93 -5.65 -34.52 -4.44
N VAL A 94 -6.36 -34.18 -5.52
CA VAL A 94 -6.62 -35.08 -6.65
C VAL A 94 -5.33 -35.35 -7.41
N LEU A 95 -4.47 -34.33 -7.54
CA LEU A 95 -3.14 -34.49 -8.14
C LEU A 95 -2.20 -35.32 -7.26
N TYR A 96 -2.27 -35.20 -5.94
CA TYR A 96 -1.59 -36.13 -5.01
C TYR A 96 -2.13 -37.54 -5.17
N LEU A 97 -3.45 -37.72 -5.22
CA LEU A 97 -4.06 -39.04 -5.38
C LEU A 97 -3.71 -39.66 -6.74
N LEU A 98 -3.71 -38.88 -7.82
CA LEU A 98 -3.31 -39.29 -9.16
C LEU A 98 -1.82 -39.59 -9.26
N ALA A 99 -0.96 -38.77 -8.64
CA ALA A 99 0.47 -39.02 -8.56
C ALA A 99 0.75 -40.29 -7.75
N VAL A 100 0.07 -40.48 -6.62
CA VAL A 100 0.12 -41.71 -5.81
C VAL A 100 -0.47 -42.89 -6.58
N LEU A 101 -1.53 -42.71 -7.37
CA LEU A 101 -2.16 -43.76 -8.18
C LEU A 101 -1.36 -44.12 -9.43
N GLN A 102 -0.69 -43.18 -10.08
CA GLN A 102 0.27 -43.42 -11.17
C GLN A 102 1.58 -43.98 -10.63
N GLN A 103 2.00 -43.53 -9.47
CA GLN A 103 3.09 -44.13 -8.72
C GLN A 103 2.71 -45.55 -8.36
N LEU A 104 1.48 -45.81 -7.87
CA LEU A 104 0.95 -47.14 -7.68
C LEU A 104 0.91 -47.90 -9.00
N SER A 105 0.43 -47.38 -10.12
CA SER A 105 0.37 -48.14 -11.38
C SER A 105 1.76 -48.49 -11.94
N GLY A 106 2.72 -47.57 -11.86
CA GLY A 106 4.11 -47.81 -12.27
C GLY A 106 4.87 -48.71 -11.29
N ILE A 107 4.62 -48.57 -9.99
CA ILE A 107 5.07 -49.51 -8.95
C ILE A 107 4.38 -50.86 -9.15
N TRP A 108 3.14 -50.93 -9.61
CA TRP A 108 2.44 -52.19 -9.86
C TRP A 108 3.04 -52.97 -11.05
N GLU A 109 3.65 -52.32 -12.03
CA GLU A 109 4.34 -53.07 -13.10
C GLU A 109 5.69 -53.65 -12.65
N TYR A 110 6.38 -53.02 -11.70
CA TYR A 110 7.75 -53.38 -11.30
C TYR A 110 7.90 -53.98 -9.89
N GLU A 111 7.00 -53.65 -8.96
CA GLU A 111 6.94 -54.15 -7.58
C GLU A 111 5.89 -55.24 -7.38
N LEU A 112 4.91 -55.41 -8.27
CA LEU A 112 4.03 -56.58 -8.17
C LEU A 112 4.86 -57.86 -8.25
N ILE A 113 5.96 -57.89 -9.00
CA ILE A 113 6.84 -59.06 -9.04
C ILE A 113 7.59 -59.27 -7.69
N PRO A 114 8.31 -58.29 -7.10
CA PRO A 114 8.89 -58.37 -5.76
C PRO A 114 7.89 -58.58 -4.61
N VAL A 115 6.71 -57.96 -4.65
CA VAL A 115 5.66 -58.09 -3.62
C VAL A 115 4.94 -59.41 -3.78
N ILE A 116 4.59 -59.85 -5.00
CA ILE A 116 4.13 -61.22 -5.25
C ILE A 116 5.24 -62.20 -4.90
N ALA A 117 6.51 -61.93 -5.20
CA ALA A 117 7.63 -62.81 -4.86
C ALA A 117 7.85 -62.88 -3.34
N ALA A 118 7.80 -61.76 -2.62
CA ALA A 118 7.91 -61.73 -1.16
C ALA A 118 6.67 -62.39 -0.54
N PHE A 119 5.48 -62.11 -1.05
CA PHE A 119 4.24 -62.74 -0.62
C PHE A 119 4.25 -64.24 -0.92
N THR A 120 4.67 -64.67 -2.11
CA THR A 120 4.81 -66.10 -2.46
C THR A 120 5.95 -66.76 -1.71
N ILE A 121 7.07 -66.09 -1.44
CA ILE A 121 8.15 -66.62 -0.60
C ILE A 121 7.65 -66.76 0.84
N SER A 122 6.93 -65.77 1.38
CA SER A 122 6.29 -65.85 2.70
C SER A 122 5.21 -66.92 2.75
N LEU A 123 4.41 -67.08 1.68
CA LEU A 123 3.39 -68.11 1.54
C LEU A 123 4.02 -69.50 1.41
N VAL A 124 5.10 -69.64 0.65
CA VAL A 124 5.88 -70.88 0.47
C VAL A 124 6.60 -71.23 1.76
N LEU A 125 7.22 -70.28 2.45
CA LEU A 125 7.81 -70.48 3.77
C LEU A 125 6.75 -70.82 4.82
N PHE A 126 5.55 -70.24 4.72
CA PHE A 126 4.39 -70.57 5.54
C PHE A 126 3.91 -72.01 5.27
N PHE A 127 3.76 -72.41 4.01
CA PHE A 127 3.40 -73.78 3.62
C PHE A 127 4.51 -74.80 3.97
N LEU A 128 5.78 -74.44 3.87
CA LEU A 128 6.91 -75.27 4.28
C LEU A 128 7.00 -75.40 5.82
N SER A 129 6.71 -74.31 6.55
CA SER A 129 6.55 -74.30 8.01
C SER A 129 5.39 -75.20 8.47
N LEU A 130 4.24 -75.12 7.80
CA LEU A 130 3.10 -76.01 8.00
C LEU A 130 3.43 -77.47 7.67
N LYS A 131 4.21 -77.72 6.60
CA LYS A 131 4.63 -79.08 6.21
C LYS A 131 5.58 -79.71 7.23
N ASN A 132 6.47 -78.94 7.85
CA ASN A 132 7.39 -79.42 8.88
C ASN A 132 6.75 -79.52 10.28
N LYS A 133 5.69 -78.75 10.58
CA LYS A 133 4.89 -78.92 11.80
C LYS A 133 3.58 -79.67 11.49
N ARG A 134 3.62 -81.00 11.56
CA ARG A 134 2.45 -81.91 11.48
C ARG A 134 1.35 -81.71 12.55
N ARG A 135 1.26 -80.56 13.23
CA ARG A 135 0.19 -80.25 14.19
C ARG A 135 -0.75 -79.21 13.61
N VAL A 136 -2.02 -79.60 13.54
CA VAL A 136 -3.21 -78.80 13.21
C VAL A 136 -3.12 -77.44 13.90
N MET A 137 -2.81 -76.39 13.13
CA MET A 137 -3.02 -75.02 13.59
C MET A 137 -4.53 -74.78 13.71
N ARG A 138 -4.99 -74.27 14.85
CA ARG A 138 -6.40 -73.88 15.02
C ARG A 138 -6.68 -72.69 14.09
N LYS A 139 -7.90 -72.57 13.55
CA LYS A 139 -8.31 -71.47 12.65
C LYS A 139 -7.88 -70.07 13.15
N GLY A 140 -7.84 -69.84 14.46
CA GLY A 140 -7.38 -68.58 15.07
C GLY A 140 -5.91 -68.24 14.81
N ASP A 141 -5.01 -69.23 14.75
CA ASP A 141 -3.58 -69.00 14.50
C ASP A 141 -3.33 -68.60 13.04
N LEU A 142 -4.12 -69.15 12.11
CA LEU A 142 -4.02 -68.84 10.68
C LEU A 142 -4.51 -67.41 10.38
N VAL A 143 -5.59 -66.99 11.04
CA VAL A 143 -6.06 -65.60 11.00
C VAL A 143 -4.99 -64.70 11.61
N GLY A 144 -4.46 -65.00 12.80
CA GLY A 144 -3.42 -64.20 13.44
C GLY A 144 -2.16 -63.99 12.56
N TYR A 145 -1.69 -65.05 11.89
CA TYR A 145 -0.57 -64.94 10.94
C TYR A 145 -0.91 -64.09 9.72
N ALA A 146 -2.11 -64.25 9.14
CA ALA A 146 -2.55 -63.43 8.02
C ALA A 146 -2.65 -61.95 8.42
N THR A 147 -3.20 -61.63 9.60
CA THR A 147 -3.30 -60.25 10.10
C THR A 147 -1.92 -59.64 10.33
N VAL A 148 -1.00 -60.38 10.94
CA VAL A 148 0.39 -59.91 11.17
C VAL A 148 1.13 -59.68 9.86
N THR A 149 0.93 -60.55 8.87
CA THR A 149 1.58 -60.40 7.55
C THR A 149 1.00 -59.21 6.80
N LEU A 150 -0.32 -59.03 6.80
CA LEU A 150 -0.99 -57.87 6.19
C LEU A 150 -0.52 -56.56 6.86
N PHE A 151 -0.44 -56.55 8.19
CA PHE A 151 0.04 -55.39 8.95
C PHE A 151 1.51 -55.10 8.64
N ALA A 152 2.36 -56.12 8.51
CA ALA A 152 3.77 -55.95 8.14
C ALA A 152 3.92 -55.37 6.72
N VAL A 153 3.12 -55.82 5.75
CA VAL A 153 3.10 -55.27 4.39
C VAL A 153 2.63 -53.81 4.41
N LEU A 154 1.56 -53.51 5.14
CA LEU A 154 1.03 -52.16 5.27
C LEU A 154 2.04 -51.23 5.96
N LEU A 155 2.71 -51.69 7.01
CA LEU A 155 3.76 -50.96 7.70
C LEU A 155 4.95 -50.69 6.77
N LEU A 156 5.41 -51.69 6.02
CA LEU A 156 6.50 -51.53 5.05
C LEU A 156 6.14 -50.52 3.95
N TYR A 157 4.89 -50.51 3.49
CA TYR A 157 4.39 -49.53 2.53
C TYR A 157 4.36 -48.11 3.11
N VAL A 158 3.85 -47.94 4.33
CA VAL A 158 3.83 -46.64 5.02
C VAL A 158 5.25 -46.12 5.26
N VAL A 159 6.15 -46.99 5.73
CA VAL A 159 7.55 -46.64 5.96
C VAL A 159 8.25 -46.30 4.63
N GLY A 160 8.01 -47.07 3.57
CA GLY A 160 8.56 -46.82 2.24
C GLY A 160 8.10 -45.51 1.61
N SER A 161 6.81 -45.21 1.75
CA SER A 161 6.24 -43.94 1.30
C SER A 161 6.81 -42.76 2.09
N PHE A 162 6.93 -42.92 3.42
CA PHE A 162 7.56 -41.92 4.28
C PHE A 162 9.03 -41.70 3.90
N THR A 163 9.83 -42.76 3.68
CA THR A 163 11.24 -42.63 3.27
C THR A 163 11.37 -41.98 1.89
N ALA A 164 10.48 -42.26 0.95
CA ALA A 164 10.45 -41.59 -0.35
C ALA A 164 10.18 -40.08 -0.23
N VAL A 165 9.25 -39.67 0.62
CA VAL A 165 8.99 -38.24 0.91
C VAL A 165 10.19 -37.57 1.57
N GLN A 166 10.82 -38.23 2.55
CA GLN A 166 12.03 -37.71 3.19
C GLN A 166 13.21 -37.59 2.21
N TYR A 167 13.34 -38.55 1.29
CA TYR A 167 14.36 -38.50 0.24
C TYR A 167 14.09 -37.37 -0.77
N ALA A 168 12.83 -37.17 -1.17
CA ALA A 168 12.45 -36.06 -2.03
C ALA A 168 12.69 -34.69 -1.34
N LYS A 169 12.41 -34.58 -0.03
CA LYS A 169 12.80 -33.42 0.79
C LYS A 169 14.31 -33.20 0.79
N TYR A 170 15.10 -34.26 0.95
CA TYR A 170 16.57 -34.18 0.90
C TYR A 170 17.09 -33.64 -0.45
N LEU A 171 16.48 -34.04 -1.57
CA LEU A 171 16.82 -33.48 -2.88
C LEU A 171 16.40 -32.01 -3.00
N ALA A 172 15.26 -31.62 -2.44
CA ALA A 172 14.88 -30.21 -2.35
C ALA A 172 15.88 -29.40 -1.52
N TYR A 173 16.40 -29.94 -0.42
CA TYR A 173 17.48 -29.31 0.34
C TYR A 173 18.73 -29.05 -0.52
N GLY A 174 19.11 -30.00 -1.38
CA GLY A 174 20.23 -29.83 -2.31
C GLY A 174 19.99 -28.70 -3.33
N ASN A 175 18.78 -28.60 -3.89
CA ASN A 175 18.41 -27.49 -4.78
C ASN A 175 18.42 -26.14 -4.04
N ILE A 176 17.88 -26.11 -2.83
CA ILE A 176 17.86 -24.91 -1.97
C ILE A 176 19.30 -24.45 -1.68
N ASP A 177 20.22 -25.36 -1.34
CA ASP A 177 21.63 -25.00 -1.12
C ASP A 177 22.29 -24.47 -2.38
N SER A 178 22.10 -25.15 -3.51
CA SER A 178 22.71 -24.74 -4.78
C SER A 178 22.22 -23.36 -5.23
N ILE A 179 20.96 -23.02 -5.00
CA ILE A 179 20.41 -21.71 -5.36
C ILE A 179 20.83 -20.66 -4.34
N SER A 180 20.77 -20.96 -3.05
CA SER A 180 21.29 -20.08 -2.00
C SER A 180 22.76 -19.72 -2.23
N SER A 181 23.60 -20.67 -2.61
CA SER A 181 25.01 -20.39 -2.91
C SER A 181 25.20 -19.47 -4.11
N LYS A 182 24.37 -19.62 -5.16
CA LYS A 182 24.42 -18.77 -6.36
C LYS A 182 23.89 -17.37 -6.12
N LEU A 183 22.97 -17.19 -5.16
CA LEU A 183 22.44 -15.87 -4.79
C LEU A 183 23.47 -15.01 -4.05
N ASN A 184 24.54 -15.60 -3.52
CA ASN A 184 25.57 -14.87 -2.79
C ASN A 184 26.44 -13.95 -3.70
N ASN A 185 26.40 -14.12 -5.02
CA ASN A 185 27.20 -13.34 -5.97
C ASN A 185 26.34 -12.90 -7.16
N SER A 186 26.41 -11.62 -7.53
CA SER A 186 25.68 -11.04 -8.66
C SER A 186 25.90 -11.79 -9.99
N ASN A 187 27.13 -12.24 -10.27
CA ASN A 187 27.42 -12.98 -11.51
C ASN A 187 26.72 -14.33 -11.57
N ASP A 188 26.66 -15.05 -10.45
CA ASP A 188 25.99 -16.35 -10.37
C ASP A 188 24.45 -16.18 -10.31
N ALA A 189 23.98 -15.10 -9.69
CA ALA A 189 22.56 -14.72 -9.68
C ALA A 189 22.02 -14.44 -11.09
N LYS A 190 22.83 -13.87 -12.00
CA LYS A 190 22.45 -13.71 -13.42
C LYS A 190 22.12 -15.04 -14.09
N SER A 191 22.81 -16.13 -13.72
CA SER A 191 22.48 -17.48 -14.23
C SER A 191 21.10 -17.98 -13.81
N LEU A 192 20.52 -17.37 -12.77
CA LEU A 192 19.18 -17.62 -12.27
C LEU A 192 18.15 -16.64 -12.86
N LYS A 193 18.53 -15.80 -13.84
CA LYS A 193 17.74 -14.69 -14.40
C LYS A 193 17.37 -13.59 -13.39
N ILE A 194 18.18 -13.42 -12.34
CA ILE A 194 18.00 -12.34 -11.38
C ILE A 194 18.77 -11.12 -11.86
N ILE A 195 18.12 -9.97 -11.84
CA ILE A 195 18.71 -8.69 -12.21
C ILE A 195 18.99 -7.92 -10.92
N ALA A 196 20.26 -7.74 -10.59
CA ALA A 196 20.70 -7.14 -9.32
C ALA A 196 21.54 -5.86 -9.49
N ASP A 197 21.87 -5.47 -10.73
CA ASP A 197 22.51 -4.20 -11.03
C ASP A 197 21.46 -3.09 -11.07
N ASP A 198 21.66 -2.00 -10.33
CA ASP A 198 20.68 -0.92 -10.18
C ASP A 198 20.24 -0.32 -11.52
N LYS A 199 21.15 -0.21 -12.51
CA LYS A 199 20.80 0.31 -13.84
C LYS A 199 20.01 -0.71 -14.64
N GLU A 200 20.41 -1.98 -14.62
CA GLU A 200 19.64 -3.05 -15.27
C GLU A 200 18.24 -3.20 -14.66
N VAL A 201 18.10 -3.04 -13.34
CA VAL A 201 16.80 -3.01 -12.64
C VAL A 201 15.97 -1.84 -13.14
N LEU A 202 16.51 -0.62 -13.14
CA LEU A 202 15.80 0.56 -13.63
C LEU A 202 15.35 0.42 -15.08
N ASP A 203 16.23 -0.08 -15.96
CA ASP A 203 15.93 -0.29 -17.37
C ASP A 203 14.82 -1.34 -17.57
N ALA A 204 14.76 -2.37 -16.72
CA ALA A 204 13.70 -3.36 -16.73
C ALA A 204 12.37 -2.76 -16.24
N LEU A 205 12.39 -1.94 -15.18
CA LEU A 205 11.20 -1.23 -14.67
C LEU A 205 10.64 -0.26 -15.71
N LYS A 206 11.49 0.50 -16.41
CA LYS A 206 11.06 1.44 -17.47
C LYS A 206 10.40 0.75 -18.67
N LYS A 207 10.75 -0.51 -18.92
CA LYS A 207 10.16 -1.35 -19.98
C LYS A 207 8.93 -2.11 -19.51
N ALA A 208 8.64 -2.13 -18.21
CA ALA A 208 7.51 -2.85 -17.66
C ALA A 208 6.18 -2.21 -18.13
N SER A 209 5.23 -3.05 -18.54
CA SER A 209 3.89 -2.58 -18.92
C SER A 209 2.99 -2.31 -17.72
N GLY A 210 3.38 -2.73 -16.53
CA GLY A 210 2.61 -2.59 -15.29
C GLY A 210 3.51 -2.69 -14.06
N MET A 211 2.92 -2.43 -12.90
CA MET A 211 3.62 -2.42 -11.62
C MET A 211 4.16 -3.82 -11.27
N PRO A 212 5.46 -3.96 -10.98
CA PRO A 212 5.98 -5.23 -10.46
C PRO A 212 5.41 -5.50 -9.06
N LYS A 213 5.27 -6.78 -8.72
CA LYS A 213 4.97 -7.16 -7.34
C LYS A 213 6.14 -6.76 -6.45
N ILE A 214 5.91 -5.86 -5.50
CA ILE A 214 6.91 -5.47 -4.50
C ILE A 214 6.94 -6.50 -3.36
N ILE A 215 8.13 -6.98 -3.03
CA ILE A 215 8.38 -7.87 -1.90
C ILE A 215 9.32 -7.14 -0.94
N GLY A 216 8.79 -6.75 0.21
CA GLY A 216 9.53 -6.07 1.26
C GLY A 216 10.21 -7.00 2.26
N ASN A 217 10.90 -6.41 3.23
CA ASN A 217 11.52 -7.13 4.33
C ASN A 217 10.44 -7.74 5.24
N SER A 218 10.42 -9.08 5.36
CA SER A 218 9.49 -9.82 6.21
C SER A 218 10.12 -11.13 6.67
N ASP A 219 9.57 -11.75 7.72
CA ASP A 219 10.04 -13.04 8.25
C ASP A 219 10.09 -14.16 7.19
N LYS A 220 9.30 -14.05 6.13
CA LYS A 220 9.21 -15.03 5.02
C LYS A 220 9.90 -14.56 3.74
N LEU A 221 10.70 -13.51 3.79
CA LEU A 221 11.38 -12.96 2.61
C LEU A 221 12.25 -14.03 1.92
N ASN A 222 13.13 -14.69 2.67
CA ASN A 222 14.01 -15.72 2.12
C ASN A 222 13.22 -16.88 1.50
N GLU A 223 12.10 -17.27 2.12
CA GLU A 223 11.23 -18.31 1.60
C GLU A 223 10.61 -17.87 0.27
N THR A 224 10.13 -16.64 0.20
CA THR A 224 9.50 -16.06 -1.00
C THR A 224 10.49 -15.97 -2.16
N ILE A 225 11.73 -15.52 -1.91
CA ILE A 225 12.81 -15.47 -2.90
C ILE A 225 13.11 -16.88 -3.43
N LEU A 226 13.36 -17.84 -2.53
CA LEU A 226 13.69 -19.22 -2.93
C LEU A 226 12.55 -19.88 -3.71
N LEU A 227 11.30 -19.68 -3.28
CA LEU A 227 10.13 -20.22 -3.97
C LEU A 227 10.01 -19.68 -5.39
N ALA A 228 10.16 -18.36 -5.59
CA ALA A 228 10.09 -17.75 -6.91
C ALA A 228 11.19 -18.28 -7.85
N VAL A 229 12.44 -18.31 -7.37
CA VAL A 229 13.59 -18.73 -8.19
C VAL A 229 13.53 -20.23 -8.52
N ILE A 230 13.26 -21.09 -7.53
CA ILE A 230 13.20 -22.54 -7.75
C ILE A 230 11.99 -22.91 -8.63
N SER A 231 10.87 -22.20 -8.49
CA SER A 231 9.67 -22.48 -9.28
C SER A 231 9.83 -22.11 -10.75
N ASP A 232 10.60 -21.06 -11.08
CA ASP A 232 10.94 -20.67 -12.46
C ASP A 232 11.92 -21.67 -13.11
N GLN A 233 12.92 -22.12 -12.35
CA GLN A 233 13.97 -23.01 -12.88
C GLN A 233 13.52 -24.46 -13.06
N SER A 234 12.38 -24.84 -12.47
CA SER A 234 12.00 -26.24 -12.33
C SER A 234 10.76 -26.61 -13.14
N ASN A 235 10.91 -27.53 -14.10
CA ASN A 235 9.80 -28.23 -14.77
C ASN A 235 9.13 -29.27 -13.85
N ARG A 236 9.14 -29.03 -12.54
CA ARG A 236 8.68 -29.98 -11.53
C ARG A 236 7.17 -29.86 -11.35
N SER A 237 6.56 -30.94 -10.88
CA SER A 237 5.12 -31.03 -10.60
C SER A 237 4.60 -29.95 -9.64
N SER A 238 3.30 -29.68 -9.69
CA SER A 238 2.58 -28.83 -8.73
C SER A 238 2.79 -29.28 -7.28
N PHE A 239 2.81 -30.58 -7.01
CA PHE A 239 3.12 -31.13 -5.68
C PHE A 239 4.51 -30.69 -5.19
N TYR A 240 5.53 -30.73 -6.06
CA TYR A 240 6.87 -30.24 -5.70
C TYR A 240 6.83 -28.76 -5.34
N LYS A 241 6.21 -27.93 -6.18
CA LYS A 241 6.19 -26.46 -6.02
C LYS A 241 5.32 -25.99 -4.84
N GLN A 242 4.19 -26.65 -4.59
CA GLN A 242 3.17 -26.19 -3.63
C GLN A 242 3.24 -26.88 -2.26
N ILE A 243 3.77 -28.10 -2.18
CA ILE A 243 3.80 -28.87 -0.91
C ILE A 243 5.23 -29.13 -0.48
N LEU A 244 6.02 -29.79 -1.34
CA LEU A 244 7.32 -30.29 -0.92
C LEU A 244 8.35 -29.17 -0.72
N LEU A 245 8.43 -28.23 -1.66
CA LEU A 245 9.39 -27.14 -1.62
C LEU A 245 9.12 -26.14 -0.47
N PRO A 246 7.88 -25.64 -0.25
CA PRO A 246 7.59 -24.79 0.91
C PRO A 246 7.92 -25.49 2.24
N SER A 247 7.57 -26.77 2.38
CA SER A 247 7.92 -27.53 3.59
C SER A 247 9.44 -27.67 3.75
N ALA A 248 10.18 -27.94 2.68
CA ALA A 248 11.64 -28.06 2.74
C ALA A 248 12.34 -26.73 3.09
N ILE A 249 11.84 -25.61 2.57
CA ILE A 249 12.39 -24.29 2.90
C ILE A 249 12.16 -23.96 4.39
N SER A 250 10.92 -24.17 4.87
CA SER A 250 10.54 -23.90 6.27
C SER A 250 11.34 -24.77 7.26
N ASP A 251 11.53 -26.06 6.96
CA ASP A 251 12.29 -26.98 7.82
C ASP A 251 13.77 -26.57 7.95
N LYS A 252 14.36 -26.02 6.87
CA LYS A 252 15.81 -25.76 6.79
C LYS A 252 16.25 -24.42 7.39
N LYS A 253 15.34 -23.44 7.52
CA LYS A 253 15.65 -22.07 8.01
C LYS A 253 16.90 -21.47 7.34
N VAL A 254 16.85 -21.29 6.03
CA VAL A 254 18.00 -20.79 5.25
C VAL A 254 18.21 -19.30 5.50
N ASN A 255 19.42 -18.93 5.94
CA ASN A 255 19.88 -17.55 5.93
C ASN A 255 20.46 -17.22 4.55
N LEU A 256 19.79 -16.35 3.81
CA LEU A 256 20.08 -16.06 2.42
C LEU A 256 20.83 -14.72 2.29
N LYS A 257 22.05 -14.77 1.75
CA LYS A 257 22.73 -13.55 1.30
C LYS A 257 22.31 -13.28 -0.14
N THR A 258 21.94 -12.05 -0.43
CA THR A 258 21.46 -11.61 -1.74
C THR A 258 22.55 -10.81 -2.45
N PRO A 259 22.49 -10.70 -3.78
CA PRO A 259 23.51 -9.99 -4.55
C PRO A 259 23.47 -8.46 -4.34
N SER A 260 22.31 -7.93 -3.95
CA SER A 260 22.03 -6.52 -3.66
C SER A 260 20.83 -6.41 -2.70
N ASP A 261 20.54 -5.19 -2.26
CA ASP A 261 19.33 -4.90 -1.46
C ASP A 261 18.08 -4.70 -2.33
N VAL A 262 18.27 -4.32 -3.60
CA VAL A 262 17.20 -4.19 -4.59
C VAL A 262 17.51 -5.03 -5.82
N PHE A 263 16.62 -5.94 -6.18
CA PHE A 263 16.78 -6.80 -7.36
C PHE A 263 15.44 -7.33 -7.88
N LEU A 264 15.41 -7.69 -9.17
CA LEU A 264 14.27 -8.33 -9.81
C LEU A 264 14.44 -9.85 -9.83
N LEU A 265 13.36 -10.54 -9.48
CA LEU A 265 13.22 -11.98 -9.59
C LEU A 265 12.84 -12.39 -11.02
N PRO A 266 13.01 -13.68 -11.38
CA PRO A 266 12.72 -14.17 -12.73
C PRO A 266 11.26 -14.00 -13.16
N ASP A 267 10.34 -13.94 -12.20
CA ASP A 267 8.92 -13.71 -12.42
C ASP A 267 8.55 -12.23 -12.56
N GLY A 268 9.53 -11.32 -12.50
CA GLY A 268 9.34 -9.87 -12.59
C GLY A 268 9.02 -9.20 -11.25
N SER A 269 9.01 -9.92 -10.12
CA SER A 269 8.81 -9.31 -8.80
C SER A 269 10.04 -8.51 -8.37
N LEU A 270 9.82 -7.33 -7.77
CA LEU A 270 10.87 -6.46 -7.24
C LEU A 270 11.06 -6.73 -5.75
N VAL A 271 12.25 -7.15 -5.36
CA VAL A 271 12.63 -7.33 -3.95
C VAL A 271 13.34 -6.07 -3.46
N ILE A 272 12.90 -5.52 -2.33
CA ILE A 272 13.55 -4.41 -1.63
C ILE A 272 13.79 -4.85 -0.18
N ARG A 273 15.06 -5.10 0.17
CA ARG A 273 15.46 -5.51 1.53
C ARG A 273 15.68 -4.34 2.46
N GLU A 274 16.28 -3.27 1.92
CA GLU A 274 16.66 -2.07 2.67
C GLU A 274 16.41 -0.84 1.79
N LEU A 275 15.90 0.23 2.40
CA LEU A 275 15.68 1.52 1.74
C LEU A 275 16.99 2.33 1.74
N LYS A 276 17.90 2.01 0.82
CA LYS A 276 19.12 2.79 0.62
C LYS A 276 18.83 4.01 -0.25
N LYS A 277 19.29 5.19 0.20
CA LYS A 277 19.06 6.50 -0.43
C LYS A 277 19.28 6.46 -1.95
N ASP A 278 20.50 6.18 -2.40
CA ASP A 278 20.87 6.29 -3.83
C ASP A 278 20.04 5.36 -4.73
N THR A 279 19.80 4.12 -4.29
CA THR A 279 19.02 3.13 -5.05
C THR A 279 17.54 3.54 -5.11
N ILE A 280 16.99 4.01 -3.99
CA ILE A 280 15.58 4.43 -3.90
C ILE A 280 15.32 5.72 -4.67
N GLU A 281 16.20 6.72 -4.61
CA GLU A 281 16.11 7.92 -5.46
C GLU A 281 16.11 7.58 -6.95
N SER A 282 16.85 6.54 -7.35
CA SER A 282 16.95 6.09 -8.74
C SER A 282 15.68 5.39 -9.25
N ILE A 283 15.09 4.47 -8.47
CA ILE A 283 13.97 3.64 -8.94
C ILE A 283 12.59 4.23 -8.65
N SER A 284 12.47 5.08 -7.63
CA SER A 284 11.16 5.57 -7.16
C SER A 284 10.41 6.44 -8.16
N PRO A 285 11.06 7.26 -9.01
CA PRO A 285 10.34 8.00 -10.05
C PRO A 285 9.57 7.07 -10.99
N THR A 286 10.21 5.99 -11.45
CA THR A 286 9.60 4.97 -12.31
C THR A 286 8.52 4.19 -11.56
N LEU A 287 8.77 3.80 -10.30
CA LEU A 287 7.77 3.06 -9.51
C LEU A 287 6.54 3.92 -9.19
N GLY A 288 6.71 5.17 -8.77
CA GLY A 288 5.60 6.11 -8.54
C GLY A 288 4.74 6.28 -9.79
N ARG A 289 5.37 6.47 -10.95
CA ARG A 289 4.69 6.51 -12.24
C ARG A 289 3.90 5.22 -12.53
N LEU A 290 4.51 4.05 -12.36
CA LEU A 290 3.87 2.76 -12.62
C LEU A 290 2.67 2.53 -11.69
N MET A 291 2.77 2.89 -10.41
CA MET A 291 1.69 2.78 -9.44
C MET A 291 0.50 3.67 -9.81
N VAL A 292 0.76 4.94 -10.11
CA VAL A 292 -0.29 5.93 -10.43
C VAL A 292 -0.92 5.62 -11.80
N ARG A 293 -0.12 5.27 -12.81
CA ARG A 293 -0.59 4.87 -14.15
C ARG A 293 -1.40 3.57 -14.12
N GLY A 294 -1.16 2.69 -13.14
CA GLY A 294 -1.95 1.48 -12.96
C GLY A 294 -3.40 1.74 -12.53
N TYR A 295 -3.70 2.93 -12.00
CA TYR A 295 -5.01 3.29 -11.47
C TYR A 295 -5.77 4.30 -12.34
N PHE A 296 -5.08 5.31 -12.89
CA PHE A 296 -5.68 6.39 -13.67
C PHE A 296 -5.47 6.26 -15.18
N ASP A 297 -6.29 6.98 -15.95
CA ASP A 297 -6.08 7.14 -17.39
C ASP A 297 -4.68 7.74 -17.67
N PRO A 298 -3.84 7.10 -18.49
CA PRO A 298 -2.49 7.58 -18.80
C PRO A 298 -2.41 9.02 -19.30
N LYS A 299 -3.49 9.60 -19.85
CA LYS A 299 -3.49 11.01 -20.30
C LYS A 299 -3.27 12.03 -19.17
N TYR A 300 -3.56 11.65 -17.92
CA TYR A 300 -3.40 12.51 -16.75
C TYR A 300 -2.03 12.37 -16.09
N ILE A 301 -1.27 11.33 -16.46
CA ILE A 301 -0.05 10.96 -15.75
C ILE A 301 1.14 11.58 -16.46
N LYS A 302 1.85 12.44 -15.74
CA LYS A 302 3.07 13.09 -16.23
C LYS A 302 4.24 12.10 -16.29
N GLU A 303 5.37 12.58 -16.81
CA GLU A 303 6.61 11.80 -16.84
C GLU A 303 7.22 11.65 -15.42
N GLU A 304 8.43 11.11 -15.33
CA GLU A 304 9.09 10.87 -14.03
C GLU A 304 9.60 12.18 -13.41
N PRO A 305 9.17 12.54 -12.17
CA PRO A 305 9.73 13.68 -11.44
C PRO A 305 11.10 13.33 -10.84
N GLN A 306 11.81 14.33 -10.35
CA GLN A 306 13.00 14.11 -9.54
C GLN A 306 12.58 13.74 -8.11
N ILE A 307 12.99 12.57 -7.61
CA ILE A 307 12.78 12.18 -6.20
C ILE A 307 14.09 12.33 -5.43
N LEU A 308 14.04 13.04 -4.30
CA LEU A 308 15.15 13.29 -3.39
C LEU A 308 14.80 12.77 -2.00
N VAL A 309 15.70 12.01 -1.41
CA VAL A 309 15.61 11.50 -0.05
C VAL A 309 16.33 12.47 0.90
N MET A 310 15.59 12.96 1.89
CA MET A 310 16.09 13.85 2.93
C MET A 310 16.14 13.15 4.29
N GLY A 311 17.05 13.60 5.16
CA GLY A 311 17.04 13.19 6.56
C GLY A 311 15.94 13.89 7.35
N ARG A 312 15.43 13.27 8.43
CA ARG A 312 14.35 13.87 9.26
C ARG A 312 14.66 15.29 9.74
N GLN A 313 15.88 15.55 10.21
CA GLN A 313 16.26 16.89 10.70
C GLN A 313 16.33 17.92 9.57
N GLU A 314 16.77 17.50 8.39
CA GLU A 314 16.78 18.34 7.19
C GLU A 314 15.35 18.69 6.77
N TYR A 315 14.45 17.71 6.83
CA TYR A 315 13.04 17.87 6.56
C TYR A 315 12.33 18.80 7.55
N LEU A 316 12.52 18.59 8.85
CA LEU A 316 11.93 19.43 9.90
C LEU A 316 12.37 20.88 9.75
N LYS A 317 13.66 21.11 9.49
CA LYS A 317 14.18 22.45 9.23
C LYS A 317 13.56 23.06 7.97
N PHE A 318 13.47 22.28 6.89
CA PHE A 318 12.85 22.74 5.66
C PHE A 318 11.38 23.14 5.86
N ARG A 319 10.58 22.33 6.58
CA ARG A 319 9.19 22.66 6.93
C ARG A 319 9.12 23.90 7.82
N GLU A 320 10.00 24.03 8.81
CA GLU A 320 10.05 25.22 9.67
C GLU A 320 10.32 26.49 8.86
N ASP A 321 11.27 26.44 7.93
CA ASP A 321 11.59 27.55 7.01
C ASP A 321 10.38 27.91 6.13
N GLN A 322 9.68 26.92 5.55
CA GLN A 322 8.44 27.15 4.79
C GLN A 322 7.33 27.79 5.63
N ILE A 323 7.10 27.29 6.86
CA ILE A 323 6.10 27.87 7.77
C ILE A 323 6.50 29.31 8.12
N ASN A 324 7.78 29.59 8.34
CA ASN A 324 8.27 30.94 8.61
C ASN A 324 8.01 31.90 7.44
N GLU A 325 8.22 31.44 6.20
CA GLU A 325 7.93 32.21 5.00
C GLU A 325 6.42 32.51 4.87
N GLN A 326 5.57 31.51 5.09
CA GLN A 326 4.12 31.68 5.09
C GLN A 326 3.66 32.67 6.18
N LEU A 327 4.19 32.56 7.39
CA LEU A 327 3.89 33.49 8.49
C LEU A 327 4.32 34.93 8.14
N ALA A 328 5.47 35.09 7.48
CA ALA A 328 5.94 36.41 7.03
C ALA A 328 5.01 37.00 5.96
N GLU A 329 4.52 36.18 5.03
CA GLU A 329 3.58 36.61 3.99
C GLU A 329 2.23 37.00 4.57
N ILE A 330 1.65 36.18 5.46
CA ILE A 330 0.43 36.51 6.20
C ILE A 330 0.60 37.82 6.98
N GLY A 331 1.77 38.04 7.58
CA GLY A 331 2.13 39.30 8.23
C GLY A 331 2.07 40.52 7.30
N LYS A 332 2.48 40.38 6.03
CA LYS A 332 2.35 41.45 5.02
C LYS A 332 0.89 41.73 4.72
N TYR A 333 0.05 40.70 4.55
CA TYR A 333 -1.39 40.90 4.31
C TYR A 333 -2.10 41.55 5.50
N ILE A 334 -1.78 41.16 6.73
CA ILE A 334 -2.30 41.82 7.94
C ILE A 334 -1.91 43.30 7.97
N THR A 335 -0.67 43.62 7.62
CA THR A 335 -0.17 45.01 7.57
C THR A 335 -0.90 45.83 6.51
N ASN A 336 -1.12 45.25 5.32
CA ASN A 336 -1.87 45.89 4.24
C ASN A 336 -3.33 46.14 4.64
N ALA A 337 -4.00 45.14 5.24
CA ALA A 337 -5.35 45.29 5.75
C ALA A 337 -5.43 46.40 6.82
N GLN A 338 -4.44 46.48 7.72
CA GLN A 338 -4.37 47.57 8.70
C GLN A 338 -4.17 48.95 8.05
N SER A 339 -3.38 49.04 6.98
CA SER A 339 -3.22 50.29 6.22
C SER A 339 -4.54 50.74 5.58
N LEU A 340 -5.28 49.81 4.97
CA LEU A 340 -6.60 50.06 4.39
C LEU A 340 -7.62 50.51 5.45
N ILE A 341 -7.63 49.86 6.62
CA ILE A 341 -8.45 50.26 7.78
C ILE A 341 -8.13 51.70 8.19
N ASN A 342 -6.85 52.03 8.35
CA ASN A 342 -6.42 53.38 8.76
C ASN A 342 -6.80 54.44 7.72
N SER A 343 -6.62 54.15 6.43
CA SER A 343 -7.03 55.05 5.34
C SER A 343 -8.54 55.25 5.31
N THR A 344 -9.32 54.18 5.51
CA THR A 344 -10.79 54.25 5.50
C THR A 344 -11.31 55.06 6.71
N TYR A 345 -10.68 54.95 7.88
CA TYR A 345 -10.98 55.83 9.01
C TYR A 345 -10.73 57.31 8.70
N ALA A 346 -9.66 57.63 7.96
CA ALA A 346 -9.38 59.00 7.54
C ALA A 346 -10.47 59.54 6.59
N ASN A 347 -10.87 58.75 5.59
CA ASN A 347 -11.94 59.10 4.66
C ASN A 347 -13.28 59.31 5.38
N ILE A 348 -13.66 58.41 6.30
CA ILE A 348 -14.86 58.56 7.13
C ILE A 348 -14.87 59.89 7.89
N ASN A 349 -13.72 60.31 8.43
CA ASN A 349 -13.61 61.57 9.13
C ASN A 349 -13.70 62.77 8.18
N GLU A 350 -13.07 62.69 7.00
CA GLU A 350 -13.17 63.71 5.96
C GLU A 350 -14.62 63.88 5.47
N ASP A 351 -15.31 62.78 5.19
CA ASP A 351 -16.72 62.78 4.78
C ASP A 351 -17.61 63.43 5.83
N LYS A 352 -17.42 63.09 7.11
CA LYS A 352 -18.14 63.75 8.22
C LYS A 352 -17.88 65.25 8.28
N GLN A 353 -16.63 65.69 8.09
CA GLN A 353 -16.28 67.11 8.07
C GLN A 353 -16.92 67.83 6.88
N LYS A 354 -16.91 67.22 5.69
CA LYS A 354 -17.56 67.78 4.50
C LYS A 354 -19.07 67.87 4.65
N ILE A 355 -19.71 66.84 5.22
CA ILE A 355 -21.15 66.87 5.55
C ILE A 355 -21.43 68.05 6.49
N GLU A 356 -20.66 68.21 7.56
CA GLU A 356 -20.87 69.29 8.54
C GLU A 356 -20.62 70.69 7.96
N SER A 357 -19.58 70.84 7.14
CA SER A 357 -19.30 72.09 6.42
C SER A 357 -20.43 72.46 5.45
N ASN A 358 -20.95 71.50 4.69
CA ASN A 358 -22.09 71.74 3.79
C ASN A 358 -23.39 72.00 4.59
N LYS A 359 -23.61 71.37 5.75
CA LYS A 359 -24.75 71.68 6.63
C LYS A 359 -24.68 73.11 7.18
N THR A 360 -23.49 73.56 7.57
CA THR A 360 -23.24 74.94 7.99
C THR A 360 -23.50 75.92 6.83
N GLY A 361 -22.94 75.63 5.65
CA GLY A 361 -23.16 76.42 4.44
C GLY A 361 -24.63 76.50 4.02
N LEU A 362 -25.36 75.38 4.13
CA LEU A 362 -26.80 75.30 3.89
C LEU A 362 -27.57 76.20 4.86
N SER A 363 -27.31 76.10 6.16
CA SER A 363 -27.98 76.92 7.19
C SER A 363 -27.75 78.42 6.98
N ASN A 364 -26.50 78.80 6.69
CA ASN A 364 -26.14 80.18 6.38
C ASN A 364 -26.83 80.67 5.11
N SER A 365 -26.86 79.85 4.05
CA SER A 365 -27.50 80.20 2.77
C SER A 365 -29.02 80.36 2.90
N VAL A 366 -29.67 79.54 3.71
CA VAL A 366 -31.11 79.69 4.02
C VAL A 366 -31.37 81.02 4.73
N THR A 367 -30.51 81.39 5.69
CA THR A 367 -30.63 82.66 6.43
C THR A 367 -30.37 83.86 5.51
N SER A 368 -29.32 83.81 4.68
CA SER A 368 -28.97 84.86 3.72
C SER A 368 -30.03 85.02 2.62
N LYS A 369 -30.61 83.92 2.12
CA LYS A 369 -31.72 83.96 1.15
C LYS A 369 -32.86 84.82 1.64
N GLU A 370 -33.29 84.61 2.88
CA GLU A 370 -34.43 85.33 3.46
C GLU A 370 -34.07 86.80 3.71
N SER A 371 -32.87 87.08 4.22
CA SER A 371 -32.36 88.44 4.42
C SER A 371 -32.28 89.21 3.10
N ASP A 372 -31.66 88.65 2.06
CA ASP A 372 -31.48 89.29 0.76
C ASP A 372 -32.80 89.53 0.04
N TYR A 373 -33.72 88.55 0.09
CA TYR A 373 -35.06 88.70 -0.49
C TYR A 373 -35.85 89.82 0.20
N ASN A 374 -35.84 89.87 1.53
CA ASN A 374 -36.53 90.91 2.29
C ASN A 374 -35.90 92.29 2.07
N ASN A 375 -34.57 92.39 2.04
CA ASN A 375 -33.86 93.62 1.69
C ASN A 375 -34.24 94.09 0.28
N CYS A 376 -34.31 93.17 -0.70
CA CYS A 376 -34.74 93.49 -2.07
C CYS A 376 -36.18 94.03 -2.11
N LYS A 377 -37.13 93.40 -1.40
CA LYS A 377 -38.52 93.86 -1.37
C LYS A 377 -38.70 95.22 -0.65
N THR A 378 -37.89 95.50 0.36
CA THR A 378 -38.04 96.67 1.26
C THR A 378 -37.11 97.84 0.93
N ALA A 379 -36.25 97.73 -0.08
CA ALA A 379 -35.29 98.78 -0.51
C ALA A 379 -35.92 100.13 -0.93
N GLY A 380 -37.25 100.25 -0.90
CA GLY A 380 -37.97 101.50 -1.14
C GLY A 380 -38.20 101.81 -2.63
N TYR A 381 -38.31 103.10 -2.93
CA TYR A 381 -38.68 103.61 -4.25
C TYR A 381 -37.54 104.48 -4.82
N THR A 382 -37.20 104.28 -6.09
CA THR A 382 -36.16 105.04 -6.81
C THR A 382 -36.60 106.44 -7.17
N SER A 383 -37.89 106.65 -7.43
CA SER A 383 -38.44 107.97 -7.78
C SER A 383 -39.94 108.04 -7.54
N TYR A 384 -40.44 109.27 -7.37
CA TYR A 384 -41.88 109.60 -7.37
C TYR A 384 -42.15 110.57 -8.51
N TYR A 385 -42.93 110.15 -9.50
CA TYR A 385 -43.22 110.93 -10.70
C TYR A 385 -44.68 110.71 -11.11
N PHE A 386 -45.41 111.79 -11.41
CA PHE A 386 -46.85 111.78 -11.76
C PHE A 386 -47.76 110.97 -10.82
N GLY A 387 -47.61 111.13 -9.51
CA GLY A 387 -48.51 110.49 -8.54
C GLY A 387 -48.22 109.01 -8.27
N THR A 388 -47.19 108.42 -8.88
CA THR A 388 -46.84 107.00 -8.75
C THR A 388 -45.42 106.84 -8.20
N PHE A 389 -45.25 105.93 -7.25
CA PHE A 389 -43.95 105.53 -6.73
C PHE A 389 -43.37 104.37 -7.55
N TYR A 390 -42.13 104.52 -8.04
CA TYR A 390 -41.41 103.47 -8.77
C TYR A 390 -40.45 102.74 -7.85
N ARG A 391 -40.61 101.42 -7.69
CA ARG A 391 -39.78 100.62 -6.76
C ARG A 391 -38.34 100.51 -7.24
N TYR A 392 -37.42 100.36 -6.30
CA TYR A 392 -35.99 100.18 -6.62
C TYR A 392 -35.72 98.86 -7.34
N TYR A 393 -36.41 97.79 -6.93
CA TYR A 393 -36.37 96.49 -7.59
C TYR A 393 -37.79 96.03 -7.91
N THR A 394 -37.97 95.43 -9.09
CA THR A 394 -39.21 94.77 -9.48
C THR A 394 -39.39 93.47 -8.71
N ASP A 395 -40.63 92.98 -8.62
CA ASP A 395 -40.89 91.70 -7.98
C ASP A 395 -40.15 90.56 -8.68
N SER A 396 -40.09 90.59 -10.02
CA SER A 396 -39.34 89.61 -10.83
C SER A 396 -37.85 89.60 -10.54
N GLU A 397 -37.23 90.75 -10.25
CA GLU A 397 -35.79 90.81 -9.90
C GLU A 397 -35.53 90.21 -8.51
N CYS A 398 -36.40 90.50 -7.54
CA CYS A 398 -36.30 89.89 -6.21
C CYS A 398 -36.55 88.37 -6.25
N ASP A 399 -37.49 87.92 -7.08
CA ASP A 399 -37.75 86.49 -7.28
C ASP A 399 -36.60 85.80 -8.00
N ALA A 400 -35.95 86.45 -8.98
CA ALA A 400 -34.75 85.94 -9.63
C ALA A 400 -33.57 85.79 -8.65
N ARG A 401 -33.37 86.75 -7.73
CA ARG A 401 -32.37 86.64 -6.65
C ARG A 401 -32.68 85.49 -5.69
N ARG A 402 -33.96 85.31 -5.35
CA ARG A 402 -34.40 84.17 -4.52
C ARG A 402 -34.12 82.84 -5.21
N ALA A 403 -34.36 82.74 -6.52
CA ALA A 403 -34.09 81.55 -7.32
C ALA A 403 -32.60 81.21 -7.42
N GLN A 404 -31.70 82.21 -7.44
CA GLN A 404 -30.25 81.98 -7.36
C GLN A 404 -29.85 81.32 -6.04
N TRP A 405 -30.44 81.77 -4.92
CA TRP A 405 -30.24 81.13 -3.62
C TRP A 405 -30.81 79.71 -3.56
N ASP A 406 -31.94 79.45 -4.22
CA ASP A 406 -32.50 78.09 -4.34
C ASP A 406 -31.54 77.13 -5.04
N GLN A 407 -30.82 77.58 -6.07
CA GLN A 407 -29.79 76.78 -6.73
C GLN A 407 -28.60 76.49 -5.82
N ILE A 408 -28.15 77.47 -5.02
CA ILE A 408 -27.05 77.30 -4.06
C ILE A 408 -27.45 76.30 -2.97
N ILE A 409 -28.66 76.45 -2.41
CA ILE A 409 -29.24 75.55 -1.41
C ILE A 409 -29.34 74.12 -1.95
N ALA A 410 -29.87 73.96 -3.18
CA ALA A 410 -29.95 72.65 -3.83
C ALA A 410 -28.56 72.03 -4.05
N GLY A 411 -27.55 72.84 -4.38
CA GLY A 411 -26.15 72.41 -4.46
C GLY A 411 -25.63 71.85 -3.14
N PHE A 412 -25.85 72.55 -2.03
CA PHE A 412 -25.47 72.06 -0.69
C PHE A 412 -26.21 70.77 -0.32
N GLN A 413 -27.52 70.69 -0.56
CA GLN A 413 -28.32 69.49 -0.29
C GLN A 413 -27.85 68.27 -1.08
N LYS A 414 -27.52 68.47 -2.36
CA LYS A 414 -26.94 67.41 -3.20
C LYS A 414 -25.59 66.97 -2.65
N ASN A 415 -24.69 67.90 -2.35
CA ASN A 415 -23.37 67.57 -1.78
C ASN A 415 -23.49 66.78 -0.47
N ILE A 416 -24.41 67.16 0.43
CA ILE A 416 -24.66 66.41 1.66
C ILE A 416 -25.08 64.98 1.34
N THR A 417 -26.01 64.79 0.42
CA THR A 417 -26.49 63.45 0.01
C THR A 417 -25.37 62.61 -0.58
N ASP A 418 -24.56 63.18 -1.47
CA ASP A 418 -23.42 62.51 -2.10
C ASP A 418 -22.38 62.09 -1.06
N TRP A 419 -22.02 62.97 -0.10
CA TRP A 419 -21.09 62.63 0.98
C TRP A 419 -21.67 61.64 2.00
N GLU A 420 -22.98 61.67 2.28
CA GLU A 420 -23.65 60.66 3.12
C GLU A 420 -23.63 59.26 2.46
N GLN A 421 -23.68 59.20 1.13
CA GLN A 421 -23.51 57.95 0.39
C GLN A 421 -22.07 57.44 0.45
N SER A 422 -21.07 58.32 0.22
CA SER A 422 -19.65 57.97 0.38
C SER A 422 -19.36 57.44 1.78
N LEU A 423 -19.87 58.11 2.82
CA LEU A 423 -19.72 57.70 4.21
C LEU A 423 -20.25 56.27 4.46
N LYS A 424 -21.40 55.90 3.88
CA LYS A 424 -21.96 54.55 4.00
C LYS A 424 -21.07 53.50 3.33
N ILE A 425 -20.51 53.82 2.16
CA ILE A 425 -19.59 52.93 1.43
C ILE A 425 -18.32 52.72 2.26
N ASP A 426 -17.74 53.78 2.79
CA ASP A 426 -16.53 53.68 3.61
C ASP A 426 -16.77 52.93 4.93
N GLN A 427 -17.93 53.12 5.57
CA GLN A 427 -18.32 52.34 6.75
C GLN A 427 -18.47 50.85 6.45
N TYR A 428 -19.04 50.51 5.29
CA TYR A 428 -19.13 49.11 4.83
C TYR A 428 -17.74 48.52 4.59
N ASN A 429 -16.89 49.22 3.83
CA ASN A 429 -15.53 48.80 3.51
C ASN A 429 -14.69 48.60 4.79
N LEU A 430 -14.85 49.49 5.77
CA LEU A 430 -14.19 49.36 7.07
C LEU A 430 -14.55 48.03 7.76
N GLY A 431 -15.83 47.66 7.77
CA GLY A 431 -16.30 46.40 8.34
C GLY A 431 -15.71 45.18 7.63
N GLU A 432 -15.65 45.19 6.30
CA GLU A 432 -15.05 44.11 5.51
C GLU A 432 -13.55 43.99 5.77
N TYR A 433 -12.79 45.10 5.76
CA TYR A 433 -11.35 45.06 6.03
C TYR A 433 -11.03 44.60 7.46
N GLN A 434 -11.84 44.99 8.45
CA GLN A 434 -11.72 44.49 9.82
C GLN A 434 -11.95 42.98 9.89
N LYS A 435 -13.00 42.48 9.26
CA LYS A 435 -13.30 41.04 9.16
C LYS A 435 -12.16 40.28 8.49
N THR A 436 -11.64 40.78 7.37
CA THR A 436 -10.49 40.16 6.68
C THR A 436 -9.25 40.14 7.57
N LYS A 437 -8.95 41.25 8.28
CA LYS A 437 -7.82 41.29 9.21
C LYS A 437 -7.98 40.26 10.33
N ASP A 438 -9.16 40.17 10.94
CA ASP A 438 -9.42 39.21 12.02
C ASP A 438 -9.29 37.75 11.54
N LEU A 439 -9.74 37.46 10.31
CA LEU A 439 -9.51 36.15 9.68
C LEU A 439 -8.02 35.86 9.46
N LEU A 440 -7.26 36.82 8.93
CA LEU A 440 -5.83 36.67 8.71
C LEU A 440 -5.04 36.50 10.02
N VAL A 441 -5.44 37.16 11.10
CA VAL A 441 -4.84 36.99 12.44
C VAL A 441 -5.10 35.58 12.96
N LYS A 442 -6.34 35.11 12.91
CA LYS A 442 -6.67 33.73 13.30
C LYS A 442 -5.90 32.70 12.47
N TYR A 443 -5.81 32.93 11.16
CA TYR A 443 -5.06 32.07 10.25
C TYR A 443 -3.57 32.04 10.58
N ARG A 444 -2.97 33.20 10.87
CA ARG A 444 -1.58 33.29 11.33
C ARG A 444 -1.33 32.47 12.59
N ASP A 445 -2.22 32.58 13.57
CA ASP A 445 -2.09 31.84 14.82
C ASP A 445 -2.17 30.32 14.57
N LEU A 446 -3.11 29.88 13.72
CA LEU A 446 -3.24 28.48 13.31
C LEU A 446 -1.99 27.96 12.59
N VAL A 447 -1.48 28.69 11.58
CA VAL A 447 -0.24 28.32 10.85
C VAL A 447 0.95 28.26 11.81
N ALA A 448 1.03 29.16 12.79
CA ALA A 448 2.11 29.14 13.78
C ALA A 448 2.08 27.86 14.64
N THR A 449 0.89 27.35 15.00
CA THR A 449 0.77 26.07 15.73
C THR A 449 1.24 24.85 14.94
N GLN A 450 1.37 24.95 13.60
CA GLN A 450 1.88 23.84 12.78
C GLN A 450 3.37 23.59 12.99
N LYS A 451 4.14 24.55 13.52
CA LYS A 451 5.57 24.33 13.84
C LYS A 451 5.76 23.23 14.87
N ASP A 452 4.87 23.21 15.87
CA ASP A 452 4.90 22.26 16.98
C ASP A 452 4.14 20.96 16.65
N ASN A 453 3.31 20.99 15.59
CA ASN A 453 2.46 19.89 15.14
C ASN A 453 2.84 19.36 13.76
N ALA A 454 4.11 19.53 13.34
CA ALA A 454 4.58 19.15 12.00
C ALA A 454 3.98 17.79 11.60
N PRO A 455 3.12 17.75 10.57
CA PRO A 455 2.29 16.58 10.30
C PRO A 455 3.20 15.38 10.03
N GLY A 456 2.66 14.18 10.29
CA GLY A 456 3.29 12.91 9.92
C GLY A 456 3.51 12.74 8.40
N GLU A 457 3.24 13.76 7.59
CA GLU A 457 3.68 13.86 6.21
C GLU A 457 5.21 13.81 6.16
N LEU A 458 5.72 12.72 5.61
CA LEU A 458 7.14 12.49 5.37
C LEU A 458 7.50 12.78 3.90
N GLY A 459 6.69 13.61 3.22
CA GLY A 459 6.82 13.96 1.81
C GLY A 459 6.48 15.43 1.53
N ILE A 460 7.10 16.01 0.50
CA ILE A 460 6.78 17.34 -0.05
C ILE A 460 6.96 17.31 -1.57
N PHE A 461 5.94 17.72 -2.30
CA PHE A 461 6.04 18.14 -3.69
C PHE A 461 6.48 19.61 -3.78
N GLU A 462 7.61 19.86 -4.46
CA GLU A 462 8.11 21.18 -4.82
C GLU A 462 7.94 21.39 -6.33
N SER A 463 7.05 22.31 -6.70
CA SER A 463 6.80 22.68 -8.08
C SER A 463 8.10 23.11 -8.80
N PRO A 464 8.29 22.74 -10.09
CA PRO A 464 7.33 22.04 -10.95
C PRO A 464 7.47 20.51 -10.98
N ASP A 465 8.59 19.94 -10.53
CA ASP A 465 8.95 18.54 -10.84
C ASP A 465 9.78 17.81 -9.77
N LYS A 466 9.85 18.34 -8.54
CA LYS A 466 10.64 17.73 -7.47
C LYS A 466 9.75 17.18 -6.36
N ILE A 467 10.10 16.00 -5.88
CA ILE A 467 9.49 15.35 -4.74
C ILE A 467 10.58 15.06 -3.72
N LYS A 468 10.39 15.55 -2.51
CA LYS A 468 11.27 15.31 -1.37
C LYS A 468 10.58 14.33 -0.43
N VAL A 469 11.27 13.26 -0.05
CA VAL A 469 10.73 12.21 0.84
C VAL A 469 11.70 11.92 1.96
N VAL A 470 11.17 11.64 3.15
CA VAL A 470 11.95 11.23 4.31
C VAL A 470 11.93 9.71 4.40
N LEU A 471 13.11 9.11 4.53
CA LEU A 471 13.23 7.69 4.85
C LEU A 471 13.25 7.51 6.38
N GLU A 472 12.11 7.14 6.94
CA GLU A 472 12.02 6.65 8.32
C GLU A 472 11.73 5.15 8.29
N SER A 473 12.71 4.37 8.75
CA SER A 473 12.65 2.90 8.74
C SER A 473 12.74 2.37 10.16
N THR A 474 11.60 2.25 10.84
CA THR A 474 11.50 1.50 12.10
C THR A 474 10.33 0.52 12.16
N SER A 475 9.46 0.48 11.14
CA SER A 475 8.32 -0.45 11.07
C SER A 475 8.55 -1.57 10.06
N ASP A 476 7.94 -2.74 10.29
CA ASP A 476 7.88 -3.83 9.31
C ASP A 476 7.09 -3.44 8.03
N LYS A 477 6.44 -2.27 8.04
CA LYS A 477 5.69 -1.69 6.93
C LYS A 477 6.42 -0.54 6.23
N ALA A 478 7.68 -0.25 6.57
CA ALA A 478 8.42 0.92 6.10
C ALA A 478 8.41 1.08 4.56
N ILE A 479 8.42 -0.01 3.80
CA ILE A 479 8.34 0.02 2.32
C ILE A 479 6.94 0.47 1.84
N ALA A 480 5.88 -0.03 2.46
CA ALA A 480 4.52 0.38 2.12
C ALA A 480 4.31 1.86 2.46
N ASP A 481 4.75 2.30 3.64
CA ASP A 481 4.68 3.69 4.07
C ASP A 481 5.48 4.60 3.14
N TYR A 482 6.70 4.20 2.77
CA TYR A 482 7.53 4.91 1.79
C TYR A 482 6.81 5.10 0.44
N PHE A 483 6.31 4.03 -0.16
CA PHE A 483 5.63 4.13 -1.45
C PHE A 483 4.31 4.87 -1.35
N ALA A 484 3.66 4.84 -0.18
CA ALA A 484 2.46 5.60 0.05
C ALA A 484 2.74 7.11 0.00
N ILE A 485 3.83 7.56 0.63
CA ILE A 485 4.32 8.94 0.52
C ILE A 485 4.71 9.27 -0.93
N VAL A 486 5.48 8.41 -1.61
CA VAL A 486 5.88 8.63 -3.01
C VAL A 486 4.66 8.78 -3.91
N VAL A 487 3.65 7.93 -3.75
CA VAL A 487 2.41 8.02 -4.54
C VAL A 487 1.65 9.30 -4.23
N HIS A 488 1.54 9.69 -2.95
CA HIS A 488 0.89 10.94 -2.53
C HIS A 488 1.53 12.15 -3.23
N GLU A 489 2.85 12.30 -3.12
CA GLU A 489 3.55 13.42 -3.74
C GLU A 489 3.57 13.34 -5.28
N TYR A 490 3.61 12.13 -5.85
CA TYR A 490 3.53 11.93 -7.31
C TYR A 490 2.16 12.37 -7.85
N LEU A 491 1.09 12.19 -7.07
CA LEU A 491 -0.24 12.66 -7.44
C LEU A 491 -0.34 14.18 -7.40
N HIS A 492 0.25 14.86 -6.41
CA HIS A 492 0.41 16.32 -6.44
C HIS A 492 1.17 16.78 -7.69
N TYR A 493 2.31 16.15 -7.99
CA TYR A 493 3.07 16.43 -9.20
C TYR A 493 2.25 16.24 -10.48
N SER A 494 1.58 15.09 -10.62
CA SER A 494 0.82 14.75 -11.83
C SER A 494 -0.38 15.66 -12.04
N SER A 495 -1.05 16.04 -10.95
CA SER A 495 -2.24 16.90 -10.99
C SER A 495 -1.92 18.39 -11.04
N TYR A 496 -0.69 18.81 -10.70
CA TYR A 496 -0.28 20.22 -10.75
C TYR A 496 -0.52 20.86 -12.13
N VAL A 497 -1.21 21.99 -12.19
CA VAL A 497 -1.43 22.75 -13.45
C VAL A 497 -0.64 24.05 -13.46
N SER A 498 -0.88 24.92 -12.48
CA SER A 498 -0.10 26.13 -12.19
C SER A 498 -0.41 26.61 -10.76
N GLU A 499 0.33 27.61 -10.28
CA GLU A 499 0.07 28.23 -8.97
C GLU A 499 -1.32 28.89 -8.91
N GLU A 500 -1.76 29.50 -10.01
CA GLU A 500 -3.06 30.18 -10.10
C GLU A 500 -4.24 29.22 -10.31
N ARG A 501 -3.96 27.95 -10.64
CA ARG A 501 -4.97 26.95 -10.93
C ARG A 501 -4.77 25.72 -10.04
N SER A 502 -5.25 25.83 -8.82
CA SER A 502 -5.22 24.81 -7.76
C SER A 502 -6.60 24.60 -7.16
N LEU A 503 -6.81 23.45 -6.50
CA LEU A 503 -7.99 23.26 -5.66
C LEU A 503 -7.74 23.87 -4.27
N PRO A 504 -8.81 24.21 -3.52
CA PRO A 504 -8.65 24.54 -2.11
C PRO A 504 -7.92 23.42 -1.37
N GLN A 505 -7.02 23.77 -0.45
CA GLN A 505 -6.12 22.82 0.22
C GLN A 505 -6.83 21.58 0.79
N PHE A 506 -8.02 21.75 1.37
CA PHE A 506 -8.84 20.64 1.85
C PHE A 506 -9.15 19.58 0.78
N PHE A 507 -9.53 20.03 -0.42
CA PHE A 507 -9.82 19.12 -1.54
C PHE A 507 -8.55 18.63 -2.21
N GLU A 508 -7.51 19.47 -2.31
CA GLU A 508 -6.21 19.11 -2.87
C GLU A 508 -5.57 17.96 -2.08
N GLU A 509 -5.33 18.16 -0.79
CA GLU A 509 -4.75 17.15 0.12
C GLU A 509 -5.69 15.97 0.30
N GLY A 510 -6.98 16.26 0.46
CA GLY A 510 -7.99 15.27 0.74
C GLY A 510 -8.20 14.26 -0.40
N LEU A 511 -8.29 14.73 -1.65
CA LEU A 511 -8.38 13.85 -2.82
C LEU A 511 -7.07 13.12 -3.07
N THR A 512 -5.93 13.78 -2.86
CA THR A 512 -4.61 13.15 -3.00
C THR A 512 -4.44 11.99 -2.04
N GLU A 513 -4.75 12.20 -0.75
CA GLU A 513 -4.69 11.16 0.29
C GLU A 513 -5.72 10.05 0.05
N TYR A 514 -6.92 10.40 -0.44
CA TYR A 514 -7.93 9.40 -0.80
C TYR A 514 -7.42 8.48 -1.92
N TYR A 515 -6.89 9.05 -3.01
CA TYR A 515 -6.41 8.28 -4.15
C TYR A 515 -5.11 7.53 -3.86
N SER A 516 -4.18 8.12 -3.09
CA SER A 516 -2.93 7.47 -2.70
C SER A 516 -3.21 6.18 -1.92
N ARG A 517 -4.15 6.22 -0.97
CA ARG A 517 -4.60 5.04 -0.22
C ARG A 517 -5.21 3.96 -1.12
N GLN A 518 -6.02 4.34 -2.11
CA GLN A 518 -6.59 3.37 -3.06
C GLN A 518 -5.48 2.69 -3.86
N ILE A 519 -4.54 3.46 -4.43
CA ILE A 519 -3.43 2.94 -5.23
C ILE A 519 -2.54 2.00 -4.41
N VAL A 520 -2.15 2.39 -3.19
CA VAL A 520 -1.28 1.57 -2.34
C VAL A 520 -1.98 0.28 -1.92
N THR A 521 -3.26 0.35 -1.57
CA THR A 521 -4.06 -0.83 -1.22
C THR A 521 -4.15 -1.79 -2.41
N ASP A 522 -4.41 -1.28 -3.62
CA ASP A 522 -4.53 -2.10 -4.83
C ASP A 522 -3.20 -2.74 -5.26
N GLN A 523 -2.09 -1.98 -5.17
CA GLN A 523 -0.78 -2.40 -5.69
C GLN A 523 0.08 -3.17 -4.67
N ILE A 524 0.07 -2.76 -3.40
CA ILE A 524 0.93 -3.32 -2.33
C ILE A 524 0.15 -4.26 -1.41
N LYS A 525 -1.19 -4.20 -1.41
CA LYS A 525 -2.07 -5.00 -0.54
C LYS A 525 -1.85 -4.77 0.96
N THR A 526 -1.41 -3.57 1.32
CA THR A 526 -1.21 -3.14 2.70
C THR A 526 -2.00 -1.87 2.92
N GLU A 527 -2.80 -1.84 3.99
CA GLU A 527 -3.41 -0.60 4.45
C GLU A 527 -2.34 0.30 5.07
N THR A 528 -2.23 1.52 4.55
CA THR A 528 -1.38 2.60 5.07
C THR A 528 -2.27 3.77 5.52
N SER A 529 -1.79 4.55 6.48
CA SER A 529 -2.44 5.78 6.96
C SER A 529 -1.40 6.88 6.96
N ILE A 530 -1.30 7.61 5.85
CA ILE A 530 -0.17 8.50 5.54
C ILE A 530 -0.39 9.89 6.16
N GLY A 531 -1.64 10.32 6.30
CA GLY A 531 -1.98 11.57 7.00
C GLY A 531 -3.47 11.87 7.07
N TYR A 532 -3.82 13.04 7.60
CA TYR A 532 -5.15 13.66 7.54
C TYR A 532 -6.37 12.83 8.01
N PRO A 533 -6.36 12.31 9.26
CA PRO A 533 -7.49 11.53 9.79
C PRO A 533 -8.81 12.31 9.87
N THR A 534 -8.75 13.65 9.81
CA THR A 534 -9.90 14.57 9.83
C THR A 534 -10.48 14.84 8.44
N ILE A 535 -9.67 14.90 7.39
CA ILE A 535 -10.08 15.24 6.01
C ILE A 535 -10.61 14.01 5.28
N VAL A 536 -9.87 12.89 5.38
CA VAL A 536 -10.13 11.68 4.58
C VAL A 536 -11.55 11.12 4.77
N PRO A 537 -12.14 11.07 5.98
CA PRO A 537 -13.51 10.57 6.14
C PRO A 537 -14.54 11.40 5.37
N ILE A 538 -14.39 12.73 5.35
CA ILE A 538 -15.27 13.63 4.59
C ILE A 538 -15.10 13.38 3.10
N ILE A 539 -13.85 13.35 2.60
CA ILE A 539 -13.58 13.13 1.17
C ILE A 539 -14.04 11.75 0.72
N LYS A 540 -13.83 10.72 1.53
CA LYS A 540 -14.32 9.37 1.24
C LYS A 540 -15.84 9.36 1.06
N LYS A 541 -16.57 10.11 1.90
CA LYS A 541 -18.03 10.24 1.76
C LYS A 541 -18.41 11.02 0.49
N ILE A 542 -17.73 12.12 0.20
CA ILE A 542 -17.93 12.89 -1.05
C ILE A 542 -17.66 12.02 -2.28
N ALA A 543 -16.57 11.23 -2.27
CA ALA A 543 -16.19 10.32 -3.35
C ALA A 543 -17.16 9.15 -3.54
N GLN A 544 -17.89 8.75 -2.49
CA GLN A 544 -18.98 7.77 -2.60
C GLN A 544 -20.25 8.36 -3.21
N ASP A 545 -20.47 9.66 -3.04
CA ASP A 545 -21.71 10.33 -3.39
C ASP A 545 -21.69 11.00 -4.78
N LEU A 546 -20.50 11.28 -5.31
CA LEU A 546 -20.26 11.92 -6.60
C LEU A 546 -19.68 10.92 -7.63
N PRO A 547 -19.85 11.17 -8.94
CA PRO A 547 -19.26 10.32 -9.98
C PRO A 547 -17.72 10.33 -9.90
N LYS A 548 -17.12 9.14 -9.87
CA LYS A 548 -15.67 8.97 -9.74
C LYS A 548 -14.91 9.62 -10.90
N ASP A 549 -15.37 9.40 -12.13
CA ASP A 549 -14.79 9.95 -13.36
C ASP A 549 -14.77 11.49 -13.38
N GLU A 550 -15.82 12.14 -12.88
CA GLU A 550 -15.85 13.60 -12.73
C GLU A 550 -14.87 14.07 -11.64
N LEU A 551 -14.80 13.39 -10.50
CA LEU A 551 -13.85 13.75 -9.44
C LEU A 551 -12.39 13.58 -9.89
N GLU A 552 -12.07 12.55 -10.66
CA GLU A 552 -10.75 12.36 -11.26
C GLU A 552 -10.43 13.50 -12.24
N ARG A 553 -11.37 13.82 -13.14
CA ARG A 553 -11.21 14.94 -14.07
C ARG A 553 -10.98 16.25 -13.32
N ILE A 554 -11.80 16.55 -12.31
CA ILE A 554 -11.66 17.74 -11.47
C ILE A 554 -10.30 17.77 -10.79
N TYR A 555 -9.85 16.65 -10.23
CA TYR A 555 -8.57 16.55 -9.55
C TYR A 555 -7.39 16.89 -10.45
N PHE A 556 -7.33 16.32 -11.67
CA PHE A 556 -6.23 16.57 -12.61
C PHE A 556 -6.35 17.89 -13.38
N THR A 557 -7.57 18.41 -13.56
CA THR A 557 -7.79 19.69 -14.26
C THR A 557 -7.94 20.87 -13.32
N LYS A 558 -7.97 20.65 -12.00
CA LYS A 558 -8.18 21.68 -10.96
C LYS A 558 -9.41 22.54 -11.26
N ASP A 559 -10.51 21.91 -11.67
CA ASP A 559 -11.76 22.57 -12.07
C ASP A 559 -12.67 22.82 -10.85
N GLU A 560 -12.31 23.82 -10.06
CA GLU A 560 -13.01 24.19 -8.81
C GLU A 560 -14.49 24.52 -9.05
N LYS A 561 -14.83 25.18 -10.16
CA LYS A 561 -16.22 25.56 -10.45
C LYS A 561 -17.11 24.34 -10.60
N THR A 562 -16.64 23.32 -11.31
CA THR A 562 -17.42 22.07 -11.44
C THR A 562 -17.52 21.36 -10.10
N LEU A 563 -16.46 21.33 -9.29
CA LEU A 563 -16.50 20.76 -7.95
C LEU A 563 -17.58 21.41 -7.08
N ILE A 564 -17.59 22.74 -7.03
CA ILE A 564 -18.59 23.53 -6.28
C ILE A 564 -20.00 23.21 -6.79
N GLY A 565 -20.19 23.16 -8.12
CA GLY A 565 -21.47 22.81 -8.74
C GLY A 565 -21.98 21.43 -8.32
N LEU A 566 -21.10 20.42 -8.33
CA LEU A 566 -21.44 19.05 -7.92
C LEU A 566 -21.78 18.97 -6.43
N LEU A 567 -21.01 19.65 -5.57
CA LEU A 567 -21.27 19.68 -4.13
C LEU A 567 -22.62 20.34 -3.82
N ASN A 568 -22.91 21.47 -4.45
CA ASN A 568 -24.18 22.18 -4.26
C ASN A 568 -25.36 21.36 -4.81
N GLN A 569 -25.21 20.74 -5.99
CA GLN A 569 -26.24 19.87 -6.55
C GLN A 569 -26.56 18.69 -5.62
N LYS A 570 -25.54 18.12 -4.95
CA LYS A 570 -25.70 16.93 -4.11
C LYS A 570 -26.22 17.26 -2.71
N TYR A 571 -25.71 18.32 -2.09
CA TYR A 571 -25.92 18.61 -0.66
C TYR A 571 -26.73 19.89 -0.39
N GLY A 572 -27.17 20.60 -1.44
CA GLY A 572 -28.02 21.80 -1.37
C GLY A 572 -27.35 23.02 -2.01
N ASP A 573 -28.14 23.88 -2.66
CA ASP A 573 -27.65 24.95 -3.56
C ASP A 573 -26.65 25.94 -2.92
N SER A 574 -26.65 26.09 -1.59
CA SER A 574 -25.73 26.94 -0.83
C SER A 574 -24.66 26.18 -0.04
N PHE A 575 -24.60 24.85 -0.15
CA PHE A 575 -23.78 23.99 0.72
C PHE A 575 -22.31 24.42 0.77
N TYR A 576 -21.68 24.62 -0.40
CA TYR A 576 -20.27 25.02 -0.46
C TYR A 576 -20.06 26.37 0.21
N LYS A 577 -20.87 27.38 -0.14
CA LYS A 577 -20.79 28.72 0.46
C LYS A 577 -20.96 28.68 1.98
N ASP A 578 -21.87 27.86 2.47
CA ASP A 578 -22.16 27.72 3.91
C ASP A 578 -21.10 26.90 4.66
N SER A 579 -20.23 26.19 3.92
CA SER A 579 -19.24 25.26 4.48
C SER A 579 -17.80 25.60 4.11
N GLU A 580 -17.59 26.58 3.24
CA GLU A 580 -16.30 27.01 2.70
C GLU A 580 -15.32 27.36 3.82
N TYR A 581 -15.78 28.14 4.80
CA TYR A 581 -14.97 28.48 5.96
C TYR A 581 -14.48 27.24 6.71
N TYR A 582 -15.31 26.20 6.85
CA TYR A 582 -14.91 24.97 7.53
C TYR A 582 -13.88 24.17 6.71
N PHE A 583 -14.06 24.09 5.38
CA PHE A 583 -13.06 23.47 4.51
C PHE A 583 -11.73 24.23 4.56
N GLN A 584 -11.75 25.55 4.69
CA GLN A 584 -10.53 26.35 4.82
C GLN A 584 -9.81 26.12 6.15
N ILE A 585 -10.51 25.90 7.27
CA ILE A 585 -9.86 25.77 8.59
C ILE A 585 -9.50 24.34 8.97
N ILE A 586 -10.24 23.31 8.52
CA ILE A 586 -10.02 21.91 8.94
C ILE A 586 -8.57 21.44 8.77
N PRO A 587 -7.87 21.72 7.63
CA PRO A 587 -6.48 21.31 7.45
C PRO A 587 -5.52 21.83 8.53
N PHE A 588 -5.92 22.87 9.27
CA PHE A 588 -5.12 23.53 10.29
C PHE A 588 -5.51 23.16 11.72
N LEU A 589 -6.59 22.39 11.92
CA LEU A 589 -7.07 22.00 13.24
C LEU A 589 -6.48 20.65 13.66
N SER A 590 -6.04 20.54 14.91
CA SER A 590 -5.52 19.30 15.50
C SER A 590 -6.44 18.74 16.59
N GLY A 591 -6.44 17.41 16.72
CA GLY A 591 -7.06 16.72 17.86
C GLY A 591 -8.57 17.02 18.06
N PRO A 592 -9.03 17.18 19.31
CA PRO A 592 -10.46 17.33 19.64
C PRO A 592 -11.15 18.53 18.99
N ASP A 593 -10.44 19.62 18.72
CA ASP A 593 -11.01 20.85 18.14
C ASP A 593 -11.46 20.64 16.68
N ALA A 594 -10.78 19.75 15.95
CA ALA A 594 -11.19 19.35 14.62
C ALA A 594 -12.44 18.45 14.65
N LEU A 595 -12.64 17.67 15.72
CA LEU A 595 -13.66 16.62 15.79
C LEU A 595 -15.09 17.16 15.67
N GLU A 596 -15.38 18.28 16.34
CA GLU A 596 -16.71 18.90 16.30
C GLU A 596 -17.02 19.39 14.88
N ILE A 597 -16.07 20.10 14.27
CA ILE A 597 -16.24 20.68 12.93
C ILE A 597 -16.34 19.59 11.86
N VAL A 598 -15.50 18.57 11.93
CA VAL A 598 -15.54 17.41 11.03
C VAL A 598 -16.87 16.68 11.16
N ASN A 599 -17.35 16.43 12.38
CA ASN A 599 -18.64 15.79 12.61
C ASN A 599 -19.82 16.63 12.13
N ASN A 600 -19.74 17.96 12.22
CA ASN A 600 -20.76 18.85 11.68
C ASN A 600 -20.84 18.76 10.15
N ILE A 601 -19.69 18.69 9.45
CA ILE A 601 -19.67 18.47 8.01
C ILE A 601 -20.19 17.08 7.66
N LEU A 602 -19.70 16.04 8.32
CA LEU A 602 -20.14 14.66 8.11
C LEU A 602 -21.65 14.53 8.30
N PHE A 603 -22.22 15.15 9.33
CA PHE A 603 -23.67 15.20 9.52
C PHE A 603 -24.40 15.84 8.32
N LYS A 604 -23.92 17.00 7.83
CA LYS A 604 -24.51 17.69 6.67
C LYS A 604 -24.47 16.86 5.38
N ILE A 605 -23.43 16.06 5.19
CA ILE A 605 -23.27 15.20 4.00
C ILE A 605 -23.78 13.76 4.22
N GLY A 606 -24.41 13.46 5.36
CA GLY A 606 -24.93 12.13 5.69
C GLY A 606 -23.86 11.06 5.93
N GLY A 607 -22.67 11.46 6.38
CA GLY A 607 -21.57 10.60 6.80
C GLY A 607 -21.68 10.14 8.26
N PRO A 608 -20.95 9.08 8.64
CA PRO A 608 -20.90 8.60 10.02
C PRO A 608 -20.16 9.58 10.93
N LYS A 609 -20.58 9.67 12.20
CA LYS A 609 -19.88 10.46 13.22
C LYS A 609 -18.56 9.78 13.60
N LEU A 610 -17.48 10.55 13.66
CA LEU A 610 -16.17 10.14 14.17
C LEU A 610 -16.09 10.28 15.70
N THR A 611 -15.28 9.43 16.31
CA THR A 611 -14.83 9.54 17.70
C THR A 611 -13.39 10.04 17.77
N GLU A 612 -12.90 10.36 18.99
CA GLU A 612 -11.51 10.78 19.19
C GLU A 612 -10.51 9.70 18.73
N GLN A 613 -10.86 8.42 18.89
CA GLN A 613 -10.02 7.32 18.43
C GLN A 613 -9.80 7.33 16.92
N ASP A 614 -10.78 7.80 16.14
CA ASP A 614 -10.67 7.90 14.69
C ASP A 614 -9.70 9.01 14.24
N LEU A 615 -9.35 9.94 15.14
CA LEU A 615 -8.38 11.01 14.89
C LEU A 615 -6.93 10.55 15.02
N TYR A 616 -6.70 9.38 15.61
CA TYR A 616 -5.38 8.81 15.76
C TYR A 616 -5.20 7.70 14.73
N SER A 617 -4.13 7.79 13.94
CA SER A 617 -3.70 6.69 13.07
C SER A 617 -3.46 5.44 13.92
N SER A 618 -4.30 4.41 13.78
CA SER A 618 -4.14 3.13 14.47
C SER A 618 -2.99 2.28 13.94
N PHE A 619 -2.26 2.77 12.93
CA PHE A 619 -1.25 2.01 12.19
C PHE A 619 0.17 2.57 12.31
N SER A 620 0.34 3.77 12.84
CA SER A 620 1.64 4.36 13.16
C SER A 620 1.85 4.38 14.68
N SER A 621 2.10 3.21 15.29
CA SER A 621 2.62 3.18 16.65
C SER A 621 4.06 3.70 16.62
N PHE A 622 4.23 4.99 16.87
CA PHE A 622 5.53 5.57 17.17
C PHE A 622 5.92 5.12 18.58
N ASP A 623 6.80 4.12 18.67
CA ASP A 623 7.36 3.71 19.96
C ASP A 623 8.51 4.66 20.31
N SER A 624 8.22 5.68 21.12
CA SER A 624 9.19 6.72 21.51
C SER A 624 10.33 6.21 22.42
N THR A 625 10.45 4.90 22.62
CA THR A 625 11.33 4.26 23.61
C THR A 625 12.55 3.52 23.07
N SER A 626 12.79 3.43 21.76
CA SER A 626 14.03 2.83 21.26
C SER A 626 15.16 3.86 21.13
N LYS A 627 15.90 4.06 22.24
CA LYS A 627 17.25 4.64 22.22
C LYS A 627 18.31 3.56 22.10
#